data_AF-A0A1E8CRW7-F1
#
_entry.id   AF-A0A1E8CRW7-F1
#
_cell.length_a   1.000
_cell.length_b   1.000
_cell.length_c   1.000
_cell.angle_alpha   90.00
_cell.angle_beta   90.00
_cell.angle_gamma   90.00
#
_symmetry.space_group_name_H-M   'P 1'
#
loop_
_entity.id
_entity.type
_entity.pdbx_description
1 polymer ?
#
loop_
_entity_poly.entity_id
_entity_poly.type
_entity_poly.pdbx_seq_one_letter_code
_entity_poly.pdbx_strand_id
1 'polypeptide(L)'
;MRHYPGWWWSATTGDLVGHESLSERDRLMLADFDRDVVAIASQPFGITGDTGDSSRRHVPDYLLRLAAGAVVVVDVKLRRAGPEPLPGPALLPRRGPPGQVALAGRRR
;
A
#
# COMPACT_ATOMS: atom_id res chain seq x y z
N MET A 1 -5.96 19.70 1.38
CA MET A 1 -5.71 18.47 0.60
C MET A 1 -6.93 18.26 -0.26
N ARG A 2 -6.76 18.10 -1.58
CA ARG A 2 -7.89 17.80 -2.47
C ARG A 2 -7.97 16.28 -2.59
N HIS A 3 -9.09 15.71 -2.15
CA HIS A 3 -9.36 14.29 -2.32
C HIS A 3 -9.66 14.03 -3.81
N TYR A 4 -9.06 12.97 -4.35
CA TYR A 4 -9.27 12.52 -5.72
C TYR A 4 -9.75 11.05 -5.67
N PRO A 5 -10.95 10.81 -5.11
CA PRO A 5 -11.49 9.47 -5.02
C PRO A 5 -11.81 8.92 -6.40
N GLY A 6 -11.61 7.62 -6.58
CA GLY A 6 -11.88 6.94 -7.83
C GLY A 6 -11.74 5.42 -7.73
N TRP A 7 -12.08 4.77 -8.83
CA TRP A 7 -11.98 3.32 -8.99
C TRP A 7 -10.98 2.98 -10.09
N TRP A 8 -10.15 1.97 -9.84
CA TRP A 8 -9.25 1.36 -10.83
C TRP A 8 -9.73 -0.05 -11.13
N TRP A 9 -9.97 -0.36 -12.40
CA TRP A 9 -10.18 -1.76 -12.81
C TRP A 9 -8.85 -2.51 -12.75
N SER A 10 -8.71 -3.41 -11.77
CA SER A 10 -7.50 -4.20 -11.58
C SER A 10 -7.57 -5.47 -12.42
N ALA A 11 -6.56 -5.67 -13.28
CA ALA A 11 -6.41 -6.93 -14.01
C ALA A 11 -6.07 -8.10 -13.07
N THR A 12 -5.38 -7.81 -11.96
CA THR A 12 -5.00 -8.79 -10.94
C THR A 12 -6.22 -9.34 -10.18
N THR A 13 -7.18 -8.48 -9.82
CA THR A 13 -8.40 -8.92 -9.11
C THR A 13 -9.56 -9.23 -10.04
N GLY A 14 -9.54 -8.70 -11.27
CA GLY A 14 -10.67 -8.75 -12.19
C GLY A 14 -11.86 -7.91 -11.72
N ASP A 15 -11.62 -6.87 -10.92
CA ASP A 15 -12.65 -6.03 -10.30
C ASP A 15 -12.15 -4.60 -10.04
N LEU A 16 -13.04 -3.72 -9.58
CA LEU A 16 -12.74 -2.35 -9.19
C LEU A 16 -12.09 -2.29 -7.80
N VAL A 17 -10.97 -1.59 -7.70
CA VAL A 17 -10.27 -1.29 -6.46
C VAL A 17 -10.22 0.23 -6.25
N GLY A 18 -10.64 0.68 -5.07
CA GLY A 18 -10.80 2.11 -4.76
C GLY A 18 -9.49 2.79 -4.33
N HIS A 19 -9.36 4.07 -4.67
CA HIS A 19 -8.30 4.97 -4.21
C HIS A 19 -8.89 6.33 -3.81
N GLU A 20 -8.31 7.02 -2.84
CA GLU A 20 -8.76 8.35 -2.36
C GLU A 20 -7.89 9.50 -2.87
N SER A 21 -6.71 9.17 -3.42
CA SER A 21 -5.74 10.13 -3.94
C SER A 21 -5.04 9.66 -5.21
N LEU A 22 -4.41 10.59 -5.94
CA LEU A 22 -3.61 10.25 -7.12
C LEU A 22 -2.37 9.42 -6.76
N SER A 23 -1.73 9.68 -5.61
CA SER A 23 -0.60 8.87 -5.16
C SER A 23 -1.01 7.44 -4.84
N GLU A 24 -2.19 7.24 -4.26
CA GLU A 24 -2.75 5.90 -4.05
C GLU A 24 -3.10 5.22 -5.35
N ARG A 25 -3.69 5.94 -6.32
CA ARG A 25 -3.94 5.42 -7.67
C ARG A 25 -2.66 4.95 -8.35
N ASP A 26 -1.60 5.75 -8.30
CA ASP A 26 -0.32 5.41 -8.91
C ASP A 26 0.31 4.18 -8.20
N ARG A 27 0.16 4.07 -6.87
CA ARG A 27 0.58 2.87 -6.12
C ARG A 27 -0.20 1.63 -6.53
N LEU A 28 -1.51 1.75 -6.70
CA LEU A 28 -2.42 0.70 -7.13
C LEU A 28 -2.08 0.23 -8.56
N MET A 29 -1.84 1.17 -9.48
CA MET A 29 -1.39 0.87 -10.85
C MET A 29 -0.09 0.07 -10.87
N LEU A 30 0.90 0.43 -10.03
CA LEU A 30 2.15 -0.31 -9.92
C LEU A 30 1.96 -1.71 -9.34
N ALA A 31 1.07 -1.86 -8.35
CA ALA A 31 0.76 -3.16 -7.79
C ALA A 31 0.05 -4.07 -8.81
N ASP A 32 -0.86 -3.52 -9.59
CA ASP A 32 -1.61 -4.25 -10.62
C ASP A 32 -0.75 -4.64 -11.84
N PHE A 33 0.33 -3.89 -12.09
CA PHE A 33 1.31 -4.21 -13.13
C PHE A 33 2.30 -5.32 -12.72
N ASP A 34 2.55 -5.49 -11.41
CA ASP A 34 3.54 -6.45 -10.92
C ASP A 34 2.97 -7.88 -10.93
N ARG A 35 3.55 -8.74 -11.78
CA ARG A 35 3.12 -10.15 -11.94
C ARG A 35 3.27 -11.00 -10.68
N ASP A 36 4.10 -10.57 -9.74
CA ASP A 36 4.24 -11.26 -8.46
C ASP A 36 3.08 -10.93 -7.51
N VAL A 37 2.28 -9.89 -7.78
CA VAL A 37 1.06 -9.58 -7.02
C VAL A 37 -0.11 -10.39 -7.58
N VAL A 38 -0.80 -11.11 -6.70
CA VAL A 38 -1.90 -12.04 -7.06
C VAL A 38 -3.21 -11.72 -6.34
N ALA A 39 -3.22 -10.72 -5.46
CA ALA A 39 -4.44 -10.11 -4.94
C ALA A 39 -4.14 -8.72 -4.40
N ILE A 40 -5.14 -7.85 -4.50
CA ILE A 40 -5.11 -6.47 -4.03
C ILE A 40 -6.43 -6.22 -3.28
N ALA A 41 -6.36 -5.60 -2.10
CA ALA A 41 -7.53 -5.12 -1.39
C ALA A 41 -7.30 -3.68 -0.95
N SER A 42 -8.28 -2.80 -1.20
CA SER A 42 -8.28 -1.42 -0.69
C SER A 42 -8.85 -1.39 0.72
N GLN A 43 -8.25 -0.60 1.60
CA GLN A 43 -8.72 -0.36 2.99
C GLN A 43 -9.13 -1.64 3.74
N PRO A 44 -8.22 -2.62 3.82
CA PRO A 44 -8.54 -4.03 4.10
C PRO A 44 -9.05 -4.28 5.52
N PHE A 45 -8.57 -3.50 6.50
CA PHE A 45 -8.94 -3.61 7.91
C PHE A 45 -8.51 -2.37 8.70
N GLY A 46 -9.12 -2.18 9.87
CA GLY A 46 -8.68 -1.17 10.83
C GLY A 46 -7.68 -1.75 11.84
N ILE A 47 -6.57 -1.05 12.05
CA ILE A 47 -5.61 -1.29 13.12
C ILE A 47 -5.91 -0.27 14.23
N THR A 48 -6.11 -0.75 15.45
CA THR A 48 -6.20 0.10 16.64
C THR A 48 -5.02 -0.21 17.54
N GLY A 49 -4.32 0.83 18.00
CA GLY A 49 -3.20 0.70 18.93
C GLY A 49 -3.30 1.76 20.02
N ASP A 50 -2.95 1.36 21.24
CA ASP A 50 -2.78 2.30 22.35
C ASP A 50 -1.33 2.80 22.35
N THR A 51 -1.14 4.12 22.33
CA THR A 51 0.18 4.75 22.39
C THR A 51 0.51 5.25 23.80
N GLY A 52 -0.25 4.83 24.82
CA GLY A 52 -0.09 5.27 26.22
C GLY A 52 -0.81 6.58 26.53
N ASP A 53 -0.76 7.54 25.60
CA ASP A 53 -1.42 8.85 25.73
C ASP A 53 -2.74 8.95 24.94
N SER A 54 -2.99 8.01 24.02
CA SER A 54 -4.21 7.99 23.19
C SER A 54 -4.38 6.65 22.47
N SER A 55 -5.63 6.24 22.28
CA SER A 55 -5.99 5.20 21.31
C SER A 55 -6.01 5.78 19.90
N ARG A 56 -5.26 5.18 18.98
CA ARG A 56 -5.20 5.59 17.58
C ARG A 56 -5.72 4.48 16.68
N ARG A 57 -6.59 4.85 15.74
CA ARG A 57 -7.08 3.99 14.66
C ARG A 57 -6.42 4.39 13.35
N HIS A 58 -5.97 3.40 12.59
CA HIS A 58 -5.40 3.56 11.25
C HIS A 58 -5.96 2.48 10.33
N VAL A 59 -6.30 2.85 9.10
CA VAL A 59 -6.70 1.93 8.04
C VAL A 59 -5.61 2.02 6.97
N PRO A 60 -4.87 0.95 6.67
CA PRO A 60 -3.91 0.94 5.58
C PRO A 60 -4.61 1.14 4.24
N ASP A 61 -3.93 1.72 3.25
CA ASP A 61 -4.54 1.97 1.94
C ASP A 61 -4.71 0.67 1.16
N TYR A 62 -3.71 -0.22 1.18
CA TYR A 62 -3.78 -1.50 0.46
C TYR A 62 -3.19 -2.70 1.21
N LEU A 63 -3.75 -3.88 0.94
CA LEU A 63 -3.17 -5.19 1.21
C LEU A 63 -2.82 -5.87 -0.11
N LEU A 64 -1.58 -6.35 -0.25
CA LEU A 64 -1.14 -7.10 -1.41
C LEU A 64 -0.80 -8.53 -0.99
N ARG A 65 -1.26 -9.52 -1.76
CA ARG A 65 -0.76 -10.90 -1.65
C ARG A 65 0.20 -11.17 -2.80
N LEU A 66 1.39 -11.67 -2.47
CA LEU A 66 2.38 -12.07 -3.46
C LEU A 66 2.22 -13.55 -3.82
N ALA A 67 2.61 -13.92 -5.04
CA ALA A 67 2.56 -15.30 -5.55
C ALA A 67 3.35 -16.27 -4.67
N ALA A 68 4.45 -15.80 -4.07
CA ALA A 68 5.26 -16.56 -3.11
C ALA A 68 4.59 -16.75 -1.72
N GLY A 69 3.37 -16.24 -1.52
CA GLY A 69 2.59 -16.38 -0.30
C GLY A 69 2.79 -15.29 0.76
N ALA A 70 3.72 -14.34 0.53
CA ALA A 70 3.89 -13.20 1.42
C ALA A 70 2.73 -12.19 1.30
N VAL A 71 2.47 -11.46 2.38
CA VAL A 71 1.45 -10.42 2.44
C VAL A 71 2.10 -9.09 2.80
N VAL A 72 1.79 -8.05 2.04
CA VAL A 72 2.36 -6.71 2.20
C VAL A 72 1.25 -5.73 2.53
N VAL A 73 1.43 -4.97 3.60
CA VAL A 73 0.55 -3.85 3.96
C VAL A 73 1.18 -2.56 3.47
N VAL A 74 0.41 -1.73 2.77
CA VAL A 74 0.88 -0.50 2.14
C VAL A 74 0.10 0.69 2.68
N ASP A 75 0.83 1.69 3.16
CA ASP A 75 0.34 3.02 3.54
C ASP A 75 1.02 4.04 2.62
N VAL A 76 0.22 4.77 1.85
CA VAL A 76 0.63 5.70 0.81
C VAL A 76 0.64 7.10 1.39
N LYS A 77 1.82 7.54 1.83
CA LYS A 77 1.99 8.91 2.31
C LYS A 77 2.49 9.81 1.19
N LEU A 78 1.76 10.91 0.96
CA LEU A 78 2.27 12.01 0.16
C LEU A 78 3.53 12.57 0.83
N ARG A 79 4.66 12.53 0.12
CA ARG A 79 5.85 13.28 0.55
C ARG A 79 5.55 14.77 0.40
N ARG A 80 5.60 15.52 1.51
CA ARG A 80 5.90 16.96 1.40
C ARG A 80 7.34 17.07 0.88
N ALA A 81 7.54 17.85 -0.18
CA ALA A 81 8.85 18.04 -0.80
C ALA A 81 9.86 18.56 0.25
N GLY A 82 10.86 17.74 0.57
CA GLY A 82 12.13 18.15 1.17
C GLY A 82 13.25 18.04 0.11
N PRO A 83 14.41 18.68 0.31
CA PRO A 83 15.39 18.96 -0.76
C PRO A 83 16.19 17.75 -1.28
N GLU A 84 15.83 16.51 -0.95
CA GLU A 84 16.55 15.32 -1.42
C GLU A 84 15.79 14.63 -2.55
N PRO A 85 16.40 14.39 -3.73
CA PRO A 85 15.77 13.63 -4.79
C PRO A 85 15.53 12.17 -4.37
N LEU A 86 14.40 11.63 -4.81
CA LEU A 86 14.01 10.24 -4.56
C LEU A 86 15.05 9.27 -5.15
N PRO A 87 15.47 8.21 -4.43
CA PRO A 87 15.78 6.96 -5.12
C PRO A 87 14.50 6.50 -5.84
N GLY A 88 14.62 5.98 -7.07
CA GLY A 88 13.49 5.55 -7.91
C GLY A 88 12.49 4.63 -7.20
N PRO A 89 11.29 4.36 -7.79
CA PRO A 89 10.24 3.61 -7.12
C PRO A 89 10.83 2.32 -6.54
N ALA A 90 10.79 2.20 -5.21
CA ALA A 90 11.26 1.01 -4.55
C ALA A 90 10.40 -0.14 -5.08
N LEU A 91 11.02 -0.99 -5.91
CA LEU A 91 10.45 -2.26 -6.32
C LEU A 91 9.95 -2.94 -5.04
N LEU A 92 8.76 -3.53 -5.09
CA LEU A 92 8.26 -4.34 -3.97
C LEU A 92 9.40 -5.27 -3.52
N PRO A 93 9.63 -5.42 -2.20
CA PRO A 93 10.78 -6.15 -1.71
C PRO A 93 10.82 -7.53 -2.36
N ARG A 94 11.91 -7.81 -3.09
CA ARG A 94 12.08 -9.11 -3.73
C ARG A 94 12.26 -10.18 -2.67
N ARG A 95 11.41 -11.21 -2.71
CA ARG A 95 11.45 -12.46 -1.93
C ARG A 95 11.91 -12.29 -0.48
N GLY A 96 10.96 -12.03 0.42
CA GLY A 96 11.09 -12.45 1.81
C GLY A 96 10.76 -13.94 1.96
N PRO A 97 11.28 -14.65 2.97
CA PRO A 97 10.88 -16.02 3.26
C PRO A 97 9.37 -16.09 3.57
N PRO A 98 8.71 -17.24 3.29
CA PRO A 98 7.27 -17.39 3.49
C PRO A 98 6.89 -17.07 4.94
N GLY A 99 5.83 -16.28 5.13
CA GLY A 99 5.29 -15.92 6.44
C GLY A 99 5.70 -14.56 7.03
N GLN A 100 6.43 -13.70 6.29
CA GLN A 100 6.73 -12.34 6.76
C GLN A 100 5.71 -11.30 6.26
N VAL A 101 5.20 -10.50 7.19
CA VAL A 101 4.50 -9.24 6.89
C VAL A 101 5.57 -8.19 6.66
N ALA A 102 5.80 -7.79 5.41
CA ALA A 102 6.66 -6.67 5.11
C ALA A 102 5.84 -5.37 5.29
N LEU A 103 6.07 -4.62 6.37
CA LEU A 103 5.62 -3.24 6.46
C LEU A 103 6.53 -2.38 5.58
N ALA A 104 6.05 -1.98 4.41
CA ALA A 104 6.70 -0.94 3.63
C ALA A 104 6.32 0.44 4.20
N GLY A 105 6.88 0.78 5.36
CA GLY A 105 6.75 2.08 6.01
C GLY A 105 8.00 2.36 6.84
N ARG A 106 8.78 3.40 6.50
CA ARG A 106 9.95 3.76 7.30
C ARG A 106 9.51 4.23 8.69
N ARG A 107 10.21 3.73 9.73
CA ARG A 107 10.06 4.20 11.11
C ARG A 107 10.74 5.56 11.28
N ARG A 108 10.04 6.38 12.08
CA ARG A 108 10.38 7.67 12.72
C ARG A 108 10.34 8.89 11.81
#